data_AF-A0A437LTK3-F1
#
_entry.id   AF-A0A437LTK3-F1
#
_cell.length_a   1.000
_cell.length_b   1.000
_cell.length_c   1.000
_cell.angle_alpha   90.00
_cell.angle_beta   90.00
_cell.angle_gamma   90.00
#
_symmetry.space_group_name_H-M   'P 1'
#
loop_
_entity.id
_entity.type
_entity.pdbx_description
1 polymer ?
#
loop_
_entity_poly.entity_id
_entity_poly.type
_entity_poly.pdbx_seq_one_letter_code
_entity_poly.pdbx_strand_id
1 'polypeptide(L)' 'MEVRNTQQRLEVAAIHRWSVAQVRLGLLEESPNWDADSPWHNSRFRDPASGQAWVVYVADHAWSGEVRLLDGRAPG' A
#
# COMPACT_ATOMS: atom_id res chain seq x y z
N MET A 1 3.25 -13.08 -1.83
CA MET A 1 3.80 -11.96 -2.62
C MET A 1 4.82 -11.28 -1.73
N GLU A 2 5.98 -10.92 -2.25
CA GLU A 2 6.92 -10.08 -1.52
C GLU A 2 6.62 -8.61 -1.81
N VAL A 3 6.45 -7.79 -0.77
CA VAL A 3 6.23 -6.35 -0.92
C VAL A 3 7.57 -5.63 -0.78
N ARG A 4 7.86 -4.74 -1.72
CA ARG A 4 9.08 -3.92 -1.73
C ARG A 4 8.80 -2.52 -2.25
N ASN A 5 9.69 -1.59 -1.91
CA ASN A 5 9.66 -0.25 -2.46
C ASN A 5 9.77 -0.31 -3.98
N THR A 6 8.78 0.24 -4.69
CA THR A 6 8.79 0.23 -6.15
C THR A 6 7.94 1.37 -6.70
N GLN A 7 8.36 1.88 -7.86
CA GLN A 7 7.58 2.78 -8.71
C GLN A 7 7.28 2.12 -10.06
N GLN A 8 7.46 0.81 -10.19
CA GLN A 8 7.16 0.13 -11.45
C GLN A 8 5.65 -0.09 -11.55
N ARG A 9 5.01 0.52 -12.55
CA ARG A 9 3.54 0.52 -12.71
C ARG A 9 2.90 -0.86 -12.58
N LEU A 10 3.46 -1.87 -13.24
CA LEU A 10 2.91 -3.24 -13.22
C LEU A 10 3.06 -3.89 -11.84
N GLU A 11 4.17 -3.64 -11.16
CA GLU A 11 4.45 -4.16 -9.83
C GLU A 11 3.56 -3.49 -8.78
N VAL A 12 3.41 -2.17 -8.83
CA VAL A 12 2.49 -1.41 -7.98
C VAL A 12 1.06 -1.92 -8.14
N ALA A 13 0.60 -2.12 -9.38
CA ALA A 13 -0.73 -2.67 -9.65
C ALA A 13 -0.89 -4.11 -9.13
N ALA A 14 0.16 -4.94 -9.22
CA ALA A 14 0.16 -6.30 -8.70
C ALA A 14 0.10 -6.32 -7.16
N ILE A 15 0.92 -5.49 -6.51
CA ILE A 15 0.94 -5.34 -5.05
C ILE A 15 -0.42 -4.83 -4.58
N HIS A 16 -0.97 -3.78 -5.20
CA HIS A 16 -2.29 -3.24 -4.85
C HIS A 16 -3.39 -4.31 -4.91
N ARG A 17 -3.51 -5.00 -6.05
CA ARG A 17 -4.54 -6.04 -6.22
C ARG A 17 -4.40 -7.16 -5.21
N TRP A 18 -3.17 -7.58 -4.92
CA TRP A 18 -2.91 -8.61 -3.91
C TRP A 18 -3.26 -8.12 -2.51
N SER A 19 -2.84 -6.91 -2.12
CA SER A 19 -3.15 -6.33 -0.81
C SER A 19 -4.65 -6.25 -0.58
N VAL A 20 -5.42 -5.72 -1.54
CA VAL A 20 -6.89 -5.67 -1.47
C VAL A 20 -7.50 -7.07 -1.35
N ALA A 21 -6.96 -8.06 -2.06
CA ALA A 21 -7.42 -9.44 -1.94
C ALA A 21 -7.13 -10.02 -0.54
N GLN A 22 -5.98 -9.74 0.06
CA GLN A 22 -5.65 -10.20 1.41
C GLN A 22 -6.51 -9.52 2.48
N VAL A 23 -6.86 -8.24 2.31
CA VAL A 23 -7.82 -7.53 3.19
C VAL A 23 -9.18 -8.23 3.18
N ARG A 24 -9.68 -8.62 2.00
CA ARG A 24 -10.94 -9.37 1.88
C ARG A 24 -10.90 -10.75 2.54
N LEU A 25 -9.72 -11.34 2.66
CA LEU A 25 -9.49 -12.59 3.38
C LEU A 25 -9.29 -12.38 4.90
N GLY A 26 -9.30 -11.14 5.40
CA GLY A 26 -9.04 -10.81 6.79
C GLY A 26 -7.58 -10.98 7.22
N LEU A 27 -6.65 -11.05 6.25
CA LEU A 27 -5.23 -11.25 6.52
C LEU A 27 -4.45 -9.94 6.64
N LEU A 28 -4.98 -8.84 6.10
CA LEU A 28 -4.41 -7.51 6.24
C LEU A 28 -5.47 -6.52 6.72
N GLU A 29 -5.03 -5.48 7.41
CA GLU A 29 -5.81 -4.29 7.71
C GLU A 29 -5.58 -3.24 6.62
N GLU A 30 -6.65 -2.57 6.18
CA GLU A 30 -6.57 -1.44 5.24
C GLU A 30 -6.95 -0.14 5.94
N SER A 31 -6.20 0.93 5.67
CA SER A 31 -6.56 2.31 5.99
C SER A 31 -6.58 3.11 4.68
N PRO A 32 -7.77 3.34 4.09
CA PRO A 32 -7.87 4.15 2.88
C PRO A 32 -7.60 5.62 3.19
N ASN A 33 -7.05 6.35 2.21
CA ASN A 33 -6.64 7.74 2.33
C ASN A 33 -5.76 8.01 3.57
N TRP A 34 -4.76 7.15 3.79
CA TRP A 34 -3.89 7.20 4.96
C TRP A 34 -3.00 8.44 4.98
N ASP A 35 -2.45 8.80 3.83
CA ASP A 35 -1.70 10.04 3.62
C ASP A 35 -2.64 11.10 3.05
N ALA A 36 -3.24 11.90 3.93
CA ALA A 36 -4.23 12.92 3.56
C ALA A 36 -3.60 14.16 2.87
N ASP A 37 -2.29 14.35 3.02
CA ASP A 37 -1.55 15.44 2.38
C ASP A 37 -1.11 15.06 0.95
N SER A 38 -1.18 13.77 0.61
CA SER A 38 -0.86 13.29 -0.74
C SER A 38 -1.97 13.65 -1.74
N PRO A 39 -1.62 14.19 -2.91
CA PRO A 39 -2.57 14.39 -4.00
C PRO A 39 -2.96 13.07 -4.69
N TRP A 40 -2.40 11.93 -4.29
CA TRP A 40 -2.66 10.62 -4.87
C TRP A 40 -3.63 9.82 -4.02
N HIS A 41 -4.52 9.06 -4.68
CA HIS A 41 -5.28 8.04 -3.97
C HIS A 41 -4.32 7.05 -3.35
N ASN A 42 -4.48 6.81 -2.05
CA ASN A 42 -3.58 5.95 -1.33
C ASN A 42 -4.33 5.09 -0.32
N SER A 43 -3.81 3.88 -0.12
CA SER A 43 -4.25 2.97 0.93
C SER A 43 -3.02 2.44 1.65
N ARG A 44 -3.04 2.52 2.98
CA ARG A 44 -2.09 1.79 3.82
C ARG A 44 -2.61 0.39 4.08
N PHE A 45 -1.73 -0.59 3.92
CA PHE A 45 -1.97 -1.97 4.29
C PHE A 45 -1.04 -2.35 5.43
N ARG A 46 -1.55 -3.10 6.39
CA ARG A 46 -0.78 -3.63 7.51
C ARG A 46 -1.05 -5.11 7.68
N ASP A 47 0.01 -5.89 7.80
CA ASP A 47 -0.05 -7.26 8.25
C ASP A 47 -0.02 -7.29 9.79
N PRO A 48 -1.10 -7.70 10.47
CA PRO A 48 -1.13 -7.79 11.92
C PRO A 48 -0.24 -8.91 12.49
N ALA A 49 0.07 -9.94 11.70
CA ALA A 49 0.89 -11.07 12.15
C ALA A 49 2.38 -10.73 12.16
N SER A 50 2.88 -10.08 11.10
CA SER A 50 4.29 -9.65 11.01
C SER A 50 4.55 -8.24 11.50
N GLY A 51 3.51 -7.41 11.62
CA GLY A 51 3.63 -5.98 11.91
C GLY A 51 4.11 -5.14 10.73
N GLN A 52 4.40 -5.75 9.57
CA GLN A 52 4.83 -5.06 8.37
C GLN A 52 3.69 -4.19 7.83
N ALA A 53 4.02 -2.97 7.39
CA ALA A 53 3.06 -2.10 6.75
C ALA A 53 3.65 -1.45 5.49
N TRP A 54 2.79 -1.11 4.56
CA TRP A 54 3.15 -0.36 3.36
C TRP A 54 1.99 0.51 2.91
N VAL A 55 2.31 1.54 2.15
CA VAL A 55 1.32 2.39 1.49
C VAL A 55 1.43 2.15 -0.01
N VAL A 56 0.28 1.99 -0.65
CA VAL A 56 0.18 2.02 -2.10
C VAL A 56 -0.43 3.34 -2.51
N TYR A 57 0.28 4.09 -3.34
CA TYR A 57 -0.22 5.29 -3.98
C TYR A 57 -0.56 4.99 -5.44
N VAL A 58 -1.75 5.40 -5.88
CA VAL A 58 -2.28 5.24 -7.23
C VAL A 58 -2.66 6.63 -7.74
N ALA A 59 -2.05 7.06 -8.84
CA ALA A 59 -2.45 8.28 -9.53
C ALA A 59 -3.58 7.97 -10.52
N ASP A 60 -4.61 8.81 -10.57
CA ASP A 60 -5.83 8.52 -11.33
C ASP A 60 -5.65 8.38 -12.84
N HIS A 61 -4.66 9.05 -13.46
CA HIS A 61 -4.72 9.22 -14.93
C HIS A 61 -3.43 9.20 -15.77
N ALA A 62 -2.22 8.93 -15.25
CA ALA A 62 -1.06 8.78 -16.17
C ALA A 62 0.23 8.16 -15.60
N TRP A 63 0.48 8.23 -14.30
CA TRP A 63 1.81 7.95 -13.75
C TRP A 63 1.89 6.58 -13.07
N SER A 64 3.11 6.05 -13.01
CA SER A 64 3.39 4.88 -12.21
C SER A 64 3.10 5.20 -10.75
N GLY A 65 2.16 4.47 -10.13
CA GLY A 65 1.96 4.57 -8.70
C GLY A 65 3.23 4.18 -7.93
N GLU A 66 3.14 4.19 -6.61
CA GLU A 66 4.27 3.90 -5.73
C GLU A 66 3.85 2.95 -4.63
N VAL A 67 4.73 2.02 -4.27
CA VAL A 67 4.63 1.28 -3.02
C VAL A 67 5.77 1.71 -2.11
N ARG A 68 5.43 2.10 -0.87
CA ARG A 68 6.39 2.45 0.17
C ARG A 68 6.19 1.55 1.38
N LEU A 69 7.20 0.75 1.72
CA LEU A 69 7.28 0.05 2.99
C LEU A 69 7.40 1.10 4.11
N LEU A 70 6.65 0.88 5.19
CA LEU A 70 6.71 1.68 6.39
C LEU A 70 7.60 0.94 7.40
N ASP A 71 8.73 1.53 7.75
CA ASP A 71 9.65 0.98 8.74
C ASP A 71 9.09 1.13 10.16
N GLY A 72 8.08 0.32 10.53
CA GLY A 72 7.66 0.01 11.91
C GLY A 72 7.28 1.17 12.85
N ARG A 73 7.51 2.43 12.47
CA ARG A 73 7.21 3.64 13.21
C ARG A 73 5.94 4.20 12.59
N ALA A 74 4.82 3.96 13.26
CA ALA A 74 3.67 4.82 13.07
C ALA A 74 4.13 6.28 13.27
N PRO A 75 3.73 7.23 12.42
CA PRO A 75 3.90 8.63 12.75
C PRO A 75 3.21 8.88 14.10
N GLY A 76 3.99 9.40 15.05
CA GLY A 76 3.50 9.80 16.38
C GLY A 76 2.79 11.14 16.34
#